data_AF-A0A1B0DM51-F1
#
_entry.id   AF-A0A1B0DM51-F1
#
_cell.length_a   1.000
_cell.length_b   1.000
_cell.length_c   1.000
_cell.angle_alpha   90.00
_cell.angle_beta   90.00
_cell.angle_gamma   90.00
#
_symmetry.space_group_name_H-M   'P 1'
#
loop_
_entity.id
_entity.type
_entity.pdbx_description
1 polymer ?
#
loop_
_entity_poly.entity_id
_entity_poly.type
_entity_poly.pdbx_seq_one_letter_code
_entity_poly.pdbx_strand_id
1 'polypeptide(L)'
;TFFCYFATWATYRNGNGKVDIENIDVHLCTHVIYTFVGLSSSGDVKLLDSWHDISLGGLDRFINLKKKNPSLKLLVAMGGWNEGSTIYSNVANSPNLRSKMVSSVVNFCKKYGFDGFDLDWEYPGLRGGASTD
;
A
#
# COMPACT_ATOMS: atom_id res chain seq x y z
N THR A 1 11.16 -0.35 -17.30
CA THR A 1 10.13 -0.36 -16.25
C THR A 1 10.28 0.90 -15.41
N PHE A 2 9.20 1.62 -15.14
CA PHE A 2 9.12 2.82 -14.29
C PHE A 2 8.06 2.63 -13.20
N PHE A 3 8.42 2.90 -11.95
CA PHE A 3 7.56 2.78 -10.76
C PHE A 3 7.22 4.15 -10.21
N CYS A 4 5.94 4.39 -9.93
CA CYS A 4 5.44 5.67 -9.43
C CYS A 4 4.65 5.44 -8.14
N TYR A 5 5.10 6.02 -7.04
CA TYR A 5 4.39 6.01 -5.77
C TYR A 5 3.28 7.07 -5.79
N PHE A 6 2.05 6.65 -5.53
CA PHE A 6 0.91 7.55 -5.37
C PHE A 6 0.56 7.69 -3.89
N ALA A 7 0.87 8.86 -3.34
CA ALA A 7 0.53 9.26 -1.98
C ALA A 7 -0.97 9.57 -1.88
N THR A 8 -1.77 8.63 -1.36
CA THR A 8 -3.25 8.74 -1.39
C THR A 8 -3.77 9.94 -0.59
N TRP A 9 -3.05 10.33 0.46
CA TRP A 9 -3.36 11.51 1.27
C TRP A 9 -3.20 12.83 0.50
N ALA A 10 -2.58 12.85 -0.69
CA ALA A 10 -2.50 14.04 -1.54
C ALA A 10 -3.89 14.52 -2.01
N THR A 11 -4.91 13.67 -1.96
CA THR A 11 -6.32 14.01 -2.21
C THR A 11 -6.83 15.10 -1.26
N TYR A 12 -6.25 15.21 -0.06
CA TYR A 12 -6.65 16.16 0.99
C TYR A 12 -5.91 17.50 0.94
N ARG A 13 -4.95 17.66 0.01
CA ARG A 13 -4.29 18.96 -0.18
C ARG A 13 -5.27 19.97 -0.78
N ASN A 14 -5.00 21.25 -0.55
CA ASN A 14 -5.83 22.34 -1.04
C ASN A 14 -5.33 22.90 -2.39
N GLY A 15 -6.26 23.45 -3.17
CA GLY A 15 -5.95 24.14 -4.43
C GLY A 15 -5.16 23.28 -5.41
N ASN A 16 -4.17 23.88 -6.08
CA ASN A 16 -3.33 23.20 -7.07
C ASN A 16 -2.43 22.11 -6.50
N GLY A 17 -2.34 21.97 -5.17
CA GLY A 17 -1.62 20.87 -4.53
C GLY A 17 -2.42 19.58 -4.43
N LYS A 18 -3.74 19.63 -4.64
CA LYS A 18 -4.63 18.46 -4.63
C LYS A 18 -4.30 17.53 -5.78
N VAL A 19 -4.06 16.27 -5.46
CA VAL A 19 -3.85 15.21 -6.44
C VAL A 19 -4.76 14.04 -6.07
N ASP A 20 -5.78 13.84 -6.89
CA ASP A 20 -6.66 12.68 -6.84
C ASP A 20 -6.16 11.57 -7.77
N ILE A 21 -6.74 10.39 -7.64
CA ILE A 21 -6.41 9.21 -8.47
C ILE A 21 -6.56 9.53 -9.96
N GLU A 22 -7.57 10.32 -10.30
CA GLU A 22 -7.89 10.71 -11.68
C GLU A 22 -6.82 11.61 -12.31
N ASN A 23 -5.95 12.23 -11.51
CA ASN A 23 -4.83 13.04 -11.98
C ASN A 23 -3.61 12.21 -12.39
N ILE A 24 -3.59 10.90 -12.12
CA ILE A 24 -2.49 10.02 -12.53
C ILE A 24 -2.53 9.84 -14.05
N ASP A 25 -1.47 10.28 -14.73
CA ASP A 25 -1.24 9.94 -16.13
C ASP A 25 -0.71 8.50 -16.22
N VAL A 26 -1.58 7.61 -16.69
CA VAL A 26 -1.34 6.17 -16.77
C VAL A 26 -0.30 5.77 -17.83
N HIS A 27 0.21 6.70 -18.63
CA HIS A 27 1.20 6.43 -19.68
C HIS A 27 2.62 6.84 -19.30
N LEU A 28 2.80 7.59 -18.20
CA LEU A 28 4.13 7.98 -17.72
C LEU A 28 4.83 6.90 -16.88
N CYS A 29 4.05 5.95 -16.36
CA CYS A 29 4.52 4.90 -15.47
C CYS A 29 4.16 3.52 -16.03
N THR A 30 4.99 2.51 -15.75
CA THR A 30 4.62 1.11 -16.03
C THR A 30 3.96 0.45 -14.83
N HIS A 31 4.30 0.93 -13.63
CA HIS A 31 3.80 0.45 -12.35
C HIS A 31 3.39 1.67 -11.51
N VAL A 32 2.20 1.65 -10.92
CA VAL A 32 1.77 2.66 -9.94
C VAL A 32 1.48 1.94 -8.63
N ILE A 33 1.99 2.50 -7.54
CA ILE A 33 1.94 1.89 -6.21
C ILE A 33 1.02 2.74 -5.32
N TYR A 34 -0.07 2.15 -4.86
CA TYR A 34 -1.02 2.76 -3.92
C TYR A 34 -0.41 2.78 -2.52
N THR A 35 -0.18 3.98 -1.97
CA THR A 35 0.52 4.14 -0.69
C THR A 35 -0.34 4.87 0.33
N PHE A 36 -0.62 4.32 1.51
CA PHE A 36 -0.20 3.01 2.04
C PHE A 36 -1.38 2.27 2.66
N VAL A 37 -1.29 0.93 2.69
CA VAL A 37 -1.94 0.14 3.74
C VAL A 37 -0.95 -0.09 4.89
N GLY A 38 -1.45 -0.48 6.05
CA GLY A 38 -0.65 -0.82 7.22
C GLY A 38 -0.68 -2.30 7.55
N LEU A 39 0.03 -2.65 8.63
CA LEU A 39 0.06 -3.98 9.21
C LEU A 39 -0.54 -3.95 10.61
N SER A 40 -1.51 -4.82 10.89
CA SER A 40 -1.98 -5.02 12.26
C SER A 40 -1.02 -5.93 13.04
N SER A 41 -1.04 -5.82 14.38
CA SER A 41 -0.32 -6.74 15.26
C SER A 41 -0.79 -8.20 15.14
N SER A 42 -1.98 -8.43 14.57
CA SER A 42 -2.50 -9.77 14.26
C SER A 42 -1.99 -10.32 12.93
N GLY A 43 -1.13 -9.59 12.21
CA GLY A 43 -0.59 -9.98 10.91
C GLY A 43 -1.58 -9.80 9.76
N ASP A 44 -2.54 -8.88 9.87
CA ASP A 44 -3.52 -8.59 8.82
C ASP A 44 -3.24 -7.26 8.14
N VAL A 45 -3.60 -7.13 6.86
CA VAL A 45 -3.62 -5.83 6.17
C VAL A 45 -4.59 -4.89 6.90
N LYS A 46 -4.13 -3.68 7.22
CA LYS A 46 -4.91 -2.63 7.88
C LYS A 46 -5.10 -1.47 6.91
N LEU A 47 -6.35 -1.03 6.70
CA LEU A 47 -6.59 0.23 5.98
C LEU A 47 -6.20 1.40 6.88
N LEU A 48 -5.41 2.33 6.34
CA LEU A 48 -4.97 3.52 7.07
C LEU A 48 -6.00 4.65 6.98
N ASP A 49 -6.81 4.67 5.91
CA ASP A 49 -7.89 5.63 5.71
C ASP A 49 -9.10 4.94 5.06
N SER A 50 -9.93 4.28 5.86
CA SER A 50 -11.12 3.58 5.35
C SER A 50 -12.14 4.52 4.71
N TRP A 51 -12.15 5.80 5.09
CA TRP A 51 -13.03 6.78 4.46
C TRP A 51 -12.62 7.03 3.01
N HIS A 52 -11.33 7.28 2.76
CA HIS A 52 -10.83 7.42 1.39
C HIS A 52 -10.91 6.10 0.61
N ASP A 53 -10.35 5.04 1.20
CA ASP A 53 -10.09 3.77 0.53
C ASP A 53 -11.41 3.05 0.15
N ILE A 54 -12.40 3.10 1.05
CA ILE A 54 -13.67 2.35 0.93
C ILE A 54 -14.85 3.28 0.72
N SER A 55 -15.12 4.22 1.63
CA SER A 55 -16.35 5.02 1.57
C SER A 55 -16.40 5.93 0.35
N LEU A 56 -15.27 6.48 -0.08
CA LEU A 56 -15.15 7.20 -1.33
C LEU A 56 -14.83 6.28 -2.51
N GLY A 57 -14.44 5.02 -2.28
CA GLY A 57 -14.10 4.06 -3.33
C GLY A 57 -12.70 4.26 -3.91
N GLY A 58 -11.75 4.80 -3.14
CA GLY A 58 -10.37 5.04 -3.58
C GLY A 58 -9.70 3.80 -4.18
N LEU A 59 -9.87 2.62 -3.57
CA LEU A 59 -9.29 1.38 -4.10
C LEU A 59 -9.88 1.02 -5.47
N ASP A 60 -11.21 1.06 -5.61
CA ASP A 60 -11.87 0.73 -6.87
C ASP A 60 -11.51 1.72 -7.97
N ARG A 61 -11.46 3.02 -7.66
CA ARG A 61 -11.04 4.07 -8.62
C ARG A 61 -9.60 3.85 -9.08
N PHE A 62 -8.70 3.49 -8.16
CA PHE A 62 -7.30 3.22 -8.49
C PHE A 62 -7.17 2.03 -9.45
N ILE A 63 -7.85 0.93 -9.16
CA ILE A 63 -7.82 -0.28 -10.00
C ILE A 63 -8.41 -0.01 -11.40
N ASN A 64 -9.41 0.85 -11.47
CA ASN A 64 -10.01 1.29 -12.73
C ASN A 64 -9.06 2.11 -13.64
N LEU A 65 -7.87 2.53 -13.18
CA LEU A 65 -6.85 3.11 -14.07
C LEU A 65 -6.45 2.15 -15.20
N LYS A 66 -6.54 0.84 -14.97
CA LYS A 66 -6.32 -0.19 -16.01
C LYS A 66 -7.32 -0.11 -17.17
N LYS A 67 -8.47 0.53 -17.01
CA LYS A 67 -9.40 0.80 -18.12
C LYS A 67 -8.82 1.81 -19.12
N LYS A 68 -7.98 2.74 -18.67
CA LYS A 68 -7.30 3.73 -19.52
C LYS A 68 -6.01 3.17 -20.11
N ASN A 69 -5.27 2.35 -19.35
CA ASN A 69 -4.09 1.64 -19.83
C ASN A 69 -4.09 0.18 -19.31
N PRO A 70 -4.55 -0.79 -20.12
CA PRO A 70 -4.60 -2.20 -19.71
C PRO A 70 -3.24 -2.84 -19.44
N SER A 71 -2.14 -2.23 -19.90
CA SER A 71 -0.78 -2.71 -19.64
C SER A 71 -0.21 -2.24 -18.30
N LEU A 72 -0.85 -1.24 -17.66
CA LEU A 72 -0.41 -0.68 -16.39
C LEU A 72 -0.49 -1.73 -15.27
N LYS A 73 0.57 -1.81 -14.46
CA LYS A 73 0.58 -2.66 -13.26
C LYS A 73 0.27 -1.82 -12.02
N LEU A 74 -0.66 -2.28 -11.21
CA LEU A 74 -1.10 -1.58 -10.02
C LEU A 74 -0.72 -2.39 -8.79
N LEU A 75 0.12 -1.81 -7.93
CA LEU A 75 0.60 -2.43 -6.71
C LEU A 75 0.01 -1.71 -5.49
N VAL A 76 0.01 -2.38 -4.34
CA VAL A 76 -0.27 -1.76 -3.04
C VAL A 76 0.99 -1.86 -2.17
N ALA A 77 1.36 -0.77 -1.51
CA ALA A 77 2.46 -0.73 -0.56
C ALA A 77 1.95 -0.84 0.87
N MET A 78 2.65 -1.64 1.69
CA MET A 78 2.46 -1.70 3.14
C MET A 78 3.66 -1.11 3.87
N GLY A 79 3.39 -0.20 4.82
CA GLY A 79 4.43 0.41 5.64
C GLY A 79 4.49 1.92 5.50
N GLY A 80 5.67 2.42 5.16
CA GLY A 80 6.00 3.83 5.15
C GLY A 80 6.31 4.38 6.55
N TRP A 81 6.96 5.54 6.57
CA TRP A 81 7.57 6.12 7.77
C TRP A 81 6.67 6.16 9.02
N ASN A 82 5.40 6.52 8.85
CA ASN A 82 4.45 6.73 9.95
C ASN A 82 3.95 5.43 10.58
N GLU A 83 4.05 4.29 9.90
CA GLU A 83 3.68 2.98 10.47
C GLU A 83 4.73 2.45 11.46
N GLY A 84 5.96 2.99 11.44
CA GLY A 84 7.04 2.60 12.34
C GLY A 84 7.56 1.19 12.07
N SER A 85 8.26 0.61 13.05
CA SER A 85 8.97 -0.68 12.88
C SER A 85 8.52 -1.78 13.85
N THR A 86 8.00 -1.44 15.03
CA THR A 86 7.71 -2.42 16.09
C THR A 86 6.71 -3.51 15.68
N ILE A 87 5.61 -3.17 15.00
CA ILE A 87 4.64 -4.18 14.55
C ILE A 87 5.26 -5.09 13.48
N TYR A 88 6.02 -4.51 12.55
CA TYR A 88 6.69 -5.24 11.48
C TYR A 88 7.71 -6.22 12.04
N SER A 89 8.55 -5.79 13.00
CA SER A 89 9.49 -6.66 13.71
C SER A 89 8.76 -7.80 14.45
N ASN A 90 7.69 -7.51 15.18
CA ASN A 90 6.93 -8.55 15.90
C ASN A 90 6.31 -9.59 14.96
N VAL A 91 5.75 -9.15 13.83
CA VAL A 91 5.20 -10.05 12.80
C VAL A 91 6.31 -10.83 12.12
N ALA A 92 7.42 -10.18 11.76
CA ALA A 92 8.58 -10.81 11.13
C ALA A 92 9.23 -11.87 12.04
N ASN A 93 9.23 -11.70 13.35
CA ASN A 93 9.81 -12.66 14.30
C ASN A 93 8.92 -13.88 14.61
N SER A 94 7.68 -13.94 14.10
CA SER A 94 6.76 -15.06 14.33
C SER A 94 6.39 -15.78 13.03
N PRO A 95 6.76 -17.07 12.85
CA PRO A 95 6.37 -17.84 11.66
C PRO A 95 4.87 -17.84 11.39
N ASN A 96 4.05 -17.91 12.44
CA ASN A 96 2.60 -17.88 12.34
C ASN A 96 2.10 -16.51 11.86
N LEU A 97 2.64 -15.41 12.40
CA LEU A 97 2.24 -14.07 11.97
C LEU A 97 2.74 -13.75 10.57
N ARG A 98 3.96 -14.17 10.19
CA ARG A 98 4.44 -14.07 8.80
C ARG A 98 3.51 -14.78 7.82
N SER A 99 3.12 -16.02 8.12
CA SER A 99 2.18 -16.79 7.29
C SER A 99 0.83 -16.09 7.17
N LYS A 100 0.36 -15.46 8.25
CA LYS A 100 -0.90 -14.71 8.26
C LYS A 100 -0.81 -13.42 7.45
N MET A 101 0.28 -12.66 7.58
CA MET A 101 0.55 -11.47 6.76
C MET A 101 0.56 -11.81 5.28
N VAL A 102 1.31 -12.83 4.87
CA VAL A 102 1.36 -13.26 3.46
C VAL A 102 -0.02 -13.62 2.95
N SER A 103 -0.78 -14.41 3.72
CA SER A 103 -2.14 -14.81 3.34
C SER A 103 -3.08 -13.60 3.25
N SER A 104 -2.98 -12.66 4.19
CA SER A 104 -3.78 -11.43 4.23
C SER A 104 -3.48 -10.53 3.03
N VAL A 105 -2.21 -10.31 2.70
CA VAL A 105 -1.75 -9.53 1.54
C VAL A 105 -2.23 -10.17 0.23
N VAL A 106 -2.07 -11.48 0.06
CA VAL A 106 -2.54 -12.19 -1.15
C VAL A 106 -4.06 -12.06 -1.30
N ASN A 107 -4.81 -12.23 -0.21
CA ASN A 107 -6.27 -12.08 -0.24
C ASN A 107 -6.69 -10.64 -0.55
N PHE A 108 -5.99 -9.65 0.00
CA PHE A 108 -6.23 -8.24 -0.29
C PHE A 108 -5.98 -7.93 -1.77
N CYS A 109 -4.86 -8.36 -2.32
CA CYS A 109 -4.53 -8.16 -3.73
C CYS A 109 -5.58 -8.80 -4.64
N LYS A 110 -5.98 -10.04 -4.37
CA LYS A 110 -7.04 -10.73 -5.14
C LYS A 110 -8.39 -10.05 -5.01
N LYS A 111 -8.76 -9.60 -3.81
CA LYS A 111 -10.06 -8.96 -3.53
C LYS A 111 -10.24 -7.68 -4.34
N TYR A 112 -9.21 -6.83 -4.38
CA TYR A 112 -9.29 -5.53 -5.05
C TYR A 112 -8.73 -5.54 -6.48
N GLY A 113 -7.99 -6.58 -6.88
CA GLY A 113 -7.45 -6.71 -8.24
C GLY A 113 -6.08 -6.05 -8.46
N PHE A 114 -5.27 -5.93 -7.40
CA PHE A 114 -3.88 -5.49 -7.49
C PHE A 114 -3.03 -6.57 -8.20
N ASP A 115 -2.08 -6.11 -9.00
CA ASP A 115 -1.14 -6.94 -9.76
C ASP A 115 0.09 -7.35 -8.94
N GLY A 116 0.26 -6.76 -7.75
CA GLY A 116 1.38 -7.09 -6.85
C GLY A 116 1.35 -6.30 -5.54
N PHE A 117 2.44 -6.46 -4.79
CA PHE A 117 2.62 -5.93 -3.46
C PHE A 117 4.02 -5.34 -3.33
N ASP A 118 4.13 -4.26 -2.55
CA ASP A 118 5.37 -3.60 -2.19
C ASP A 118 5.47 -3.56 -0.65
N LEU A 119 6.64 -3.92 -0.10
CA LEU A 119 6.89 -3.91 1.34
C LEU A 119 7.86 -2.79 1.67
N ASP A 120 7.36 -1.76 2.34
CA ASP A 120 8.10 -0.57 2.72
C ASP A 120 8.26 -0.50 4.25
N TRP A 121 8.93 -1.51 4.83
CA TRP A 121 9.23 -1.54 6.25
C TRP A 121 10.42 -0.61 6.56
N GLU A 122 10.16 0.45 7.34
CA GLU A 122 11.15 1.47 7.69
C GLU A 122 11.52 1.52 9.19
N TYR A 123 12.57 0.82 9.67
CA TYR A 123 13.39 -0.16 8.97
C TYR A 123 13.64 -1.36 9.91
N PRO A 124 13.93 -2.56 9.38
CA PRO A 124 14.46 -3.67 10.17
C PRO A 124 15.62 -3.23 11.07
N GLY A 125 15.62 -3.64 12.34
CA GLY A 125 16.68 -3.29 13.30
C GLY A 125 16.69 -1.84 13.80
N LEU A 126 15.77 -0.98 13.32
CA LEU A 126 15.69 0.42 13.71
C LEU A 126 14.27 0.78 14.18
N ARG A 127 14.13 1.94 14.85
CA ARG A 127 12.83 2.55 15.19
C ARG A 127 11.88 1.63 15.97
N GLY A 128 12.45 0.83 16.87
CA GLY A 128 11.71 -0.13 17.70
C GLY A 128 11.64 -1.54 17.13
N GLY A 129 12.32 -1.83 16.02
CA GLY A 129 12.62 -3.19 15.57
C GLY A 129 13.75 -3.85 16.36
N ALA A 130 13.77 -5.18 16.38
CA ALA A 130 14.82 -5.97 17.02
C ALA A 130 16.10 -5.94 16.16
N SER A 131 17.27 -5.91 16.79
CA SER A 131 18.55 -5.89 16.07
C SER A 131 18.82 -7.15 15.22
N THR A 132 18.00 -8.19 15.37
CA THR A 132 18.04 -9.45 14.62
C THR A 132 17.03 -9.54 13.50
N ASP A 133 16.24 -8.48 13.27
CA ASP A 133 15.31 -8.39 12.15
C ASP A 133 16.01 -8.51 10.79
#